data_AF-A0A1M6T905-F1
#
_entry.id   AF-A0A1M6T905-F1
#
_cell.length_a   1.000
_cell.length_b   1.000
_cell.length_c   1.000
_cell.angle_alpha   90.00
_cell.angle_beta   90.00
_cell.angle_gamma   90.00
#
_symmetry.space_group_name_H-M   'P 1'
#
loop_
_entity.id
_entity.type
_entity.pdbx_description
1 polymer ?
#
loop_
_entity_poly.entity_id
_entity_poly.type
_entity_poly.pdbx_seq_one_letter_code
_entity_poly.pdbx_strand_id
1 'polypeptide(L)'
;MATETLGKPILAITYREGDLLERFLERLPLERMSEPFFFESIQSYYSREMGENLLKVFVSLKGLIRKDDLKVYKLWSVRWEKHLSVNGRRRLNIDPGYVDRHQLVLASSKARGGRIFLGEGVFAEIEYLYVHGAFRPLFWTYADYRDKKVKEFFHTVRKDYLRELKFAQDGYYLITDFSSEELLHEKVHAL
;
A
#
# COMPACT_ATOMS: atom_id res chain seq x y z
N MET A 1 -20.05 12.88 -1.81
CA MET A 1 -18.81 13.67 -1.74
C MET A 1 -17.79 13.05 -0.79
N ALA A 2 -18.15 12.66 0.44
CA ALA A 2 -17.22 12.03 1.40
C ALA A 2 -16.69 10.64 0.99
N THR A 3 -17.37 9.89 0.13
CA THR A 3 -16.95 8.55 -0.29
C THR A 3 -15.84 8.55 -1.34
N GLU A 4 -15.76 9.60 -2.16
CA GLU A 4 -14.73 9.73 -3.21
C GLU A 4 -13.36 10.09 -2.63
N THR A 5 -13.31 10.57 -1.39
CA THR A 5 -12.07 10.88 -0.66
C THR A 5 -11.54 9.67 0.11
N LEU A 6 -12.19 8.50 0.01
CA LEU A 6 -11.78 7.28 0.70
C LEU A 6 -11.12 6.29 -0.26
N GLY A 7 -10.12 5.58 0.25
CA GLY A 7 -9.48 4.46 -0.42
C GLY A 7 -9.35 3.27 0.52
N LYS A 8 -8.96 2.13 -0.04
CA LYS A 8 -8.60 0.93 0.70
C LYS A 8 -7.10 0.92 0.93
N PRO A 9 -6.60 1.03 2.18
CA PRO A 9 -5.17 1.04 2.45
C PRO A 9 -4.53 -0.28 2.04
N ILE A 10 -3.40 -0.17 1.35
CA ILE A 10 -2.56 -1.31 0.94
C ILE A 10 -1.11 -1.05 1.32
N LEU A 11 -0.33 -2.13 1.43
CA LEU A 11 1.13 -2.08 1.47
C LEU A 11 1.68 -3.07 0.46
N ALA A 12 2.76 -2.68 -0.22
CA ALA A 12 3.62 -3.60 -0.92
C ALA A 12 4.93 -3.71 -0.15
N ILE A 13 5.27 -4.92 0.31
CA ILE A 13 6.37 -5.13 1.24
C ILE A 13 7.38 -6.06 0.58
N THR A 14 8.58 -5.55 0.37
CA THR A 14 9.74 -6.35 -0.02
C THR A 14 10.54 -6.74 1.21
N TYR A 15 10.92 -8.01 1.30
CA TYR A 15 11.56 -8.58 2.48
C TYR A 15 12.49 -9.72 2.09
N ARG A 16 13.39 -10.07 3.01
CA ARG A 16 14.22 -11.28 2.95
C ARG A 16 13.91 -12.26 4.07
N GLU A 17 13.62 -11.73 5.25
CA GLU A 17 13.52 -12.48 6.50
C GLU A 17 12.04 -12.70 6.83
N GLY A 18 11.54 -13.93 6.64
CA GLY A 18 10.14 -14.30 6.85
C GLY A 18 9.63 -13.93 8.25
N ASP A 19 10.36 -14.34 9.29
CA ASP A 19 9.97 -14.06 10.68
C ASP A 19 9.86 -12.56 10.99
N LEU A 20 10.66 -11.73 10.33
CA LEU A 20 10.58 -10.27 10.50
C LEU A 20 9.31 -9.72 9.85
N LEU A 21 8.99 -10.18 8.63
CA LEU A 21 7.75 -9.84 7.97
C LEU A 21 6.56 -10.25 8.84
N GLU A 22 6.52 -11.49 9.33
CA GLU A 22 5.42 -12.01 10.14
C GLU A 22 5.19 -11.16 11.39
N ARG A 23 6.24 -10.89 12.17
CA ARG A 23 6.13 -10.00 13.34
C ARG A 23 5.64 -8.61 12.97
N PHE A 24 6.08 -8.05 11.85
CA PHE A 24 5.60 -6.75 11.40
C PHE A 24 4.10 -6.80 11.05
N LEU A 25 3.68 -7.83 10.31
CA LEU A 25 2.31 -8.03 9.89
C LEU A 25 1.33 -8.27 11.05
N GLU A 26 1.76 -8.92 12.14
CA GLU A 26 0.96 -9.11 13.37
C GLU A 26 0.52 -7.80 14.03
N ARG A 27 1.23 -6.69 13.75
CA ARG A 27 0.91 -5.35 14.27
C ARG A 27 -0.13 -4.61 13.43
N LEU A 28 -0.50 -5.17 12.27
CA LEU A 28 -1.38 -4.52 11.32
C LEU A 28 -2.76 -5.19 11.31
N PRO A 29 -3.84 -4.43 11.10
CA PRO A 29 -5.16 -5.01 10.95
C PRO A 29 -5.31 -5.57 9.54
N LEU A 30 -4.66 -6.70 9.26
CA LEU A 30 -4.68 -7.32 7.93
C LEU A 30 -6.09 -7.78 7.53
N GLU A 31 -6.44 -7.52 6.29
CA GLU A 31 -7.62 -8.12 5.65
C GLU A 31 -7.22 -9.13 4.58
N ARG A 32 -6.22 -8.81 3.76
CA ARG A 32 -5.68 -9.73 2.75
C ARG A 32 -4.18 -9.68 2.68
N MET A 33 -3.62 -10.80 2.26
CA MET A 33 -2.23 -10.95 1.88
C MET A 33 -2.17 -11.81 0.60
N SER A 34 -1.33 -11.42 -0.34
CA SER A 34 -1.03 -12.23 -1.52
C SER A 34 -0.15 -13.44 -1.17
N GLU A 35 0.03 -14.36 -2.11
CA GLU A 35 1.21 -15.23 -2.06
C GLU A 35 2.51 -14.40 -2.13
N PRO A 36 3.63 -14.91 -1.61
CA PRO A 36 4.94 -14.30 -1.83
C PRO A 36 5.34 -14.40 -3.29
N PHE A 37 5.87 -13.31 -3.83
CA PHE A 37 6.40 -13.25 -5.18
C PHE A 37 7.91 -13.10 -5.18
N PHE A 38 8.56 -13.82 -6.09
CA PHE A 38 9.93 -13.55 -6.47
C PHE A 38 9.95 -12.80 -7.80
N PHE A 39 10.59 -11.62 -7.84
CA PHE A 39 10.74 -10.82 -9.05
C PHE A 39 12.20 -10.42 -9.25
N GLU A 40 12.74 -10.72 -10.44
CA GLU A 40 14.11 -10.34 -10.83
C GLU A 40 14.33 -8.83 -10.77
N SER A 41 13.34 -8.03 -11.17
CA SER A 41 13.40 -6.58 -11.13
C SER A 41 13.69 -6.06 -9.71
N ILE A 42 13.09 -6.67 -8.68
CA ILE A 42 13.27 -6.25 -7.29
C ILE A 42 14.69 -6.53 -6.79
N GLN A 43 15.28 -7.65 -7.20
CA GLN A 43 16.67 -7.97 -6.84
C GLN A 43 17.61 -6.84 -7.32
N SER A 44 17.43 -6.39 -8.57
CA SER A 44 18.29 -5.35 -9.15
C SER A 44 18.21 -4.01 -8.39
N TYR A 45 17.06 -3.68 -7.79
CA TYR A 45 16.85 -2.43 -7.07
C TYR A 45 17.32 -2.46 -5.63
N TYR A 46 17.12 -3.58 -4.93
CA TYR A 46 17.22 -3.62 -3.47
C TYR A 46 18.33 -4.53 -2.94
N SER A 47 18.89 -5.45 -3.74
CA SER A 47 19.83 -6.45 -3.21
C SER A 47 21.13 -5.87 -2.68
N ARG A 48 21.57 -4.70 -3.17
CA ARG A 48 22.76 -3.99 -2.64
C ARG A 48 22.58 -3.55 -1.18
N GLU A 49 21.35 -3.24 -0.78
CA GLU A 49 21.02 -2.76 0.56
C GLU A 49 20.51 -3.90 1.45
N MET A 50 19.56 -4.70 0.92
CA MET A 50 18.77 -5.68 1.67
C MET A 50 19.30 -7.12 1.55
N GLY A 51 20.26 -7.36 0.67
CA GLY A 51 20.76 -8.69 0.31
C GLY A 51 19.90 -9.39 -0.73
N GLU A 52 20.32 -10.59 -1.14
CA GLU A 52 19.69 -11.37 -2.21
C GLU A 52 18.48 -12.19 -1.72
N ASN A 53 17.79 -12.84 -2.67
CA ASN A 53 16.60 -13.66 -2.46
C ASN A 53 15.43 -12.89 -1.85
N LEU A 54 15.25 -11.65 -2.33
CA LEU A 54 14.14 -10.82 -1.89
C LEU A 54 12.81 -11.36 -2.42
N LEU A 55 11.82 -11.39 -1.54
CA LEU A 55 10.44 -11.67 -1.87
C LEU A 55 9.61 -10.41 -1.71
N LYS A 56 8.44 -10.40 -2.35
CA LYS A 56 7.46 -9.32 -2.21
C LYS A 56 6.08 -9.87 -1.91
N VAL A 57 5.41 -9.28 -0.94
CA VAL A 57 3.99 -9.52 -0.65
C VAL A 57 3.20 -8.23 -0.82
N PHE A 58 1.95 -8.37 -1.21
CA PHE A 58 0.97 -7.28 -1.24
C PHE A 58 -0.10 -7.56 -0.19
N VAL A 59 -0.44 -6.55 0.59
CA VAL A 59 -1.46 -6.66 1.64
C VAL A 59 -2.48 -5.54 1.54
N SER A 60 -3.70 -5.79 2.00
CA SER A 60 -4.69 -4.76 2.30
C SER A 60 -5.04 -4.79 3.78
N LEU A 61 -5.34 -3.63 4.34
CA LEU A 61 -5.72 -3.48 5.74
C LEU A 61 -7.24 -3.33 5.87
N LYS A 62 -7.81 -3.76 7.00
CA LYS A 62 -9.23 -3.57 7.36
C LYS A 62 -9.54 -2.09 7.48
N GLY A 63 -10.75 -1.70 7.07
CA GLY A 63 -11.17 -0.30 7.07
C GLY A 63 -10.67 0.47 5.85
N LEU A 64 -10.94 1.77 5.85
CA LEU A 64 -10.64 2.70 4.77
C LEU A 64 -9.59 3.72 5.23
N ILE A 65 -8.97 4.41 4.28
CA ILE A 65 -8.07 5.53 4.52
C ILE A 65 -8.64 6.78 3.85
N ARG A 66 -8.50 7.96 4.47
CA ARG A 66 -8.74 9.23 3.76
C ARG A 66 -7.56 9.46 2.81
N LYS A 67 -7.82 9.74 1.55
CA LYS A 67 -6.74 9.89 0.54
C LYS A 67 -5.73 10.98 0.91
N ASP A 68 -6.16 12.01 1.63
CA ASP A 68 -5.30 13.08 2.14
C ASP A 68 -4.27 12.57 3.17
N ASP A 69 -4.57 11.46 3.85
CA ASP A 69 -3.68 10.81 4.82
C ASP A 69 -2.57 9.99 4.12
N LEU A 70 -2.57 9.89 2.78
CA LEU A 70 -1.53 9.14 2.05
C LEU A 70 -0.12 9.66 2.36
N LYS A 71 0.03 10.97 2.58
CA LYS A 71 1.29 11.58 3.04
C LYS A 71 1.70 11.01 4.41
N VAL A 72 0.79 11.07 5.38
CA VAL A 72 1.03 10.58 6.75
C VAL A 72 1.35 9.09 6.73
N TYR A 73 0.64 8.32 5.90
CA TYR A 73 0.87 6.89 5.71
C TYR A 73 2.27 6.59 5.16
N LYS A 74 2.80 7.40 4.23
CA LYS A 74 4.18 7.25 3.78
C LYS A 74 5.20 7.57 4.86
N LEU A 75 4.98 8.63 5.63
CA LEU A 75 5.86 8.98 6.75
C LEU A 75 5.85 7.88 7.81
N TRP A 76 4.69 7.28 8.08
CA TRP A 76 4.55 6.09 8.93
C TRP A 76 5.39 4.92 8.42
N SER A 77 5.32 4.60 7.12
CA SER A 77 6.09 3.48 6.55
C SER A 77 7.60 3.72 6.65
N VAL A 78 8.06 4.96 6.41
CA VAL A 78 9.46 5.35 6.57
C VAL A 78 9.95 5.20 8.01
N ARG A 79 9.12 5.56 9.00
CA ARG A 79 9.47 5.35 10.42
C ARG A 79 9.67 3.87 10.74
N TRP A 80 8.78 3.00 10.25
CA TRP A 80 8.91 1.55 10.43
C TRP A 80 10.14 0.97 9.74
N GLU A 81 10.39 1.35 8.48
CA GLU A 81 11.62 0.93 7.78
C GLU A 81 12.87 1.29 8.58
N LYS A 82 12.93 2.51 9.13
CA LYS A 82 14.04 2.99 9.97
C LYS A 82 14.13 2.22 11.28
N HIS A 83 13.03 2.01 11.98
CA HIS A 83 12.98 1.30 13.25
C HIS A 83 13.47 -0.16 13.11
N LEU A 84 13.11 -0.81 12.01
CA LEU A 84 13.48 -2.21 11.73
C LEU A 84 14.86 -2.36 11.06
N SER A 85 15.52 -1.25 10.72
CA SER A 85 16.84 -1.27 10.09
C SER A 85 17.93 -1.71 11.06
N VAL A 86 18.95 -2.40 10.55
CA VAL A 86 20.14 -2.79 11.31
C VAL A 86 21.37 -2.23 10.61
N ASN A 87 22.25 -1.56 11.36
CA ASN A 87 23.44 -0.89 10.82
C ASN A 87 23.13 0.06 9.66
N GLY A 88 21.99 0.77 9.74
CA GLY A 88 21.53 1.71 8.71
C GLY A 88 21.03 1.08 7.40
N ARG A 89 20.91 -0.25 7.34
CA ARG A 89 20.36 -0.96 6.17
C ARG A 89 18.94 -1.43 6.46
N ARG A 90 18.02 -1.16 5.52
CA ARG A 90 16.65 -1.64 5.63
C ARG A 90 16.60 -3.16 5.56
N ARG A 91 15.69 -3.75 6.34
CA ARG A 91 15.35 -5.18 6.29
C ARG A 91 14.00 -5.43 5.64
N LEU A 92 13.12 -4.41 5.65
CA LEU A 92 11.88 -4.35 4.90
C LEU A 92 11.87 -3.05 4.06
N ASN A 93 11.35 -3.12 2.84
CA ASN A 93 10.91 -1.95 2.09
C ASN A 93 9.39 -1.97 2.04
N ILE A 94 8.76 -0.89 2.49
CA ILE A 94 7.33 -0.76 2.75
C ILE A 94 6.81 0.40 1.89
N ASP A 95 6.09 0.05 0.82
CA ASP A 95 5.46 0.97 -0.10
C ASP A 95 3.95 1.07 0.17
N PRO A 96 3.48 2.10 0.89
CA PRO A 96 2.07 2.31 1.16
C PRO A 96 1.35 2.93 -0.02
N GLY A 97 0.06 2.69 -0.06
CA GLY A 97 -0.84 3.23 -1.06
C GLY A 97 -2.29 2.99 -0.73
N TYR A 98 -3.15 3.22 -1.72
CA TYR A 98 -4.55 2.83 -1.64
C TYR A 98 -5.11 2.36 -2.98
N VAL A 99 -6.15 1.55 -2.90
CA VAL A 99 -7.04 1.23 -4.03
C VAL A 99 -8.37 1.96 -3.84
N ASP A 100 -8.85 2.63 -4.88
CA ASP A 100 -10.19 3.22 -4.90
C ASP A 100 -11.03 2.68 -6.07
N ARG A 101 -12.14 3.36 -6.39
CA ARG A 101 -13.04 3.00 -7.49
C ARG A 101 -12.33 2.99 -8.85
N HIS A 102 -11.35 3.85 -9.05
CA HIS A 102 -10.77 4.24 -10.33
C HIS A 102 -9.28 3.89 -10.47
N GLN A 103 -8.54 3.72 -9.39
CA GLN A 103 -7.08 3.66 -9.44
C GLN A 103 -6.45 2.91 -8.28
N LEU A 104 -5.23 2.44 -8.51
CA LEU A 104 -4.25 2.09 -7.48
C LEU A 104 -3.22 3.21 -7.43
N VAL A 105 -3.00 3.79 -6.25
CA VAL A 105 -2.03 4.86 -6.01
C VAL A 105 -1.03 4.42 -4.97
N LEU A 106 0.27 4.67 -5.21
CA LEU A 106 1.35 4.47 -4.24
C LEU A 106 1.96 5.79 -3.80
N ALA A 107 2.50 5.81 -2.59
CA ALA A 107 3.33 6.91 -2.10
C ALA A 107 4.82 6.57 -2.13
N SER A 108 5.65 7.59 -2.40
CA SER A 108 7.10 7.46 -2.44
C SER A 108 7.79 8.68 -1.85
N SER A 109 9.00 8.48 -1.34
CA SER A 109 9.91 9.56 -0.89
C SER A 109 10.88 10.02 -1.98
N LYS A 110 10.79 9.44 -3.20
CA LYS A 110 11.65 9.79 -4.33
C LYS A 110 10.85 10.54 -5.37
N ALA A 111 11.35 11.68 -5.85
CA ALA A 111 10.75 12.38 -6.98
C ALA A 111 11.01 11.60 -8.29
N ARG A 112 10.03 11.57 -9.20
CA ARG A 112 10.19 11.14 -10.60
C ARG A 112 9.16 11.84 -11.48
N GLY A 113 9.34 11.84 -12.80
CA GLY A 113 8.51 12.65 -13.72
C GLY A 113 6.98 12.40 -13.64
N GLY A 114 6.55 11.21 -13.25
CA GLY A 114 5.12 10.86 -13.08
C GLY A 114 4.54 11.09 -11.68
N ARG A 115 5.33 11.64 -10.75
CA ARG A 115 4.96 11.78 -9.33
C ARG A 115 4.48 13.17 -8.97
N ILE A 116 3.36 13.23 -8.27
CA ILE A 116 2.77 14.48 -7.77
C ILE A 116 3.23 14.69 -6.33
N PHE A 117 3.73 15.88 -6.02
CA PHE A 117 4.18 16.23 -4.69
C PHE A 117 2.99 16.41 -3.72
N LEU A 118 3.09 15.80 -2.53
CA LEU A 118 2.07 15.86 -1.47
C LEU A 118 2.50 16.67 -0.25
N GLY A 119 3.75 17.17 -0.21
CA GLY A 119 4.35 17.79 0.96
C GLY A 119 5.38 16.89 1.67
N GLU A 120 6.27 17.49 2.45
CA GLU A 120 7.23 16.77 3.33
C GLU A 120 8.11 15.73 2.61
N GLY A 121 8.46 15.99 1.35
CA GLY A 121 9.24 15.06 0.53
C GLY A 121 8.48 13.82 0.07
N VAL A 122 7.16 13.77 0.28
CA VAL A 122 6.30 12.66 -0.15
C VAL A 122 5.66 12.99 -1.49
N PHE A 123 5.55 11.97 -2.33
CA PHE A 123 4.93 12.02 -3.63
C PHE A 123 3.91 10.89 -3.80
N ALA A 124 2.88 11.12 -4.61
CA ALA A 124 1.93 10.10 -5.04
C ALA A 124 2.07 9.78 -6.52
N GLU A 125 1.68 8.56 -6.87
CA GLU A 125 1.73 8.08 -8.25
C GLU A 125 0.68 7.00 -8.51
N ILE A 126 0.03 7.12 -9.66
CA ILE A 126 -0.94 6.12 -10.13
C ILE A 126 -0.16 4.95 -10.73
N GLU A 127 -0.41 3.75 -10.22
CA GLU A 127 0.15 2.52 -10.77
C GLU A 127 -0.84 1.78 -11.67
N TYR A 128 -2.15 1.91 -11.43
CA TYR A 128 -3.19 1.40 -12.31
C TYR A 128 -4.34 2.38 -12.48
N LEU A 129 -4.96 2.36 -13.67
CA LEU A 129 -6.31 2.88 -13.89
C LEU A 129 -7.30 1.71 -14.07
N TYR A 130 -8.46 1.79 -13.44
CA TYR A 130 -9.54 0.83 -13.60
C TYR A 130 -10.46 1.26 -14.75
N VAL A 131 -10.29 0.63 -15.91
CA VAL A 131 -10.99 0.99 -17.15
C VAL A 131 -11.49 -0.28 -17.84
N HIS A 132 -12.74 -0.25 -18.33
CA HIS A 132 -13.40 -1.39 -18.97
C HIS A 132 -13.36 -2.67 -18.12
N GLY A 133 -13.65 -2.55 -16.83
CA GLY A 133 -13.78 -3.69 -15.92
C GLY A 133 -12.46 -4.29 -15.40
N ALA A 134 -11.31 -3.70 -15.74
CA ALA A 134 -10.01 -4.23 -15.33
C ALA A 134 -9.02 -3.12 -14.93
N PHE A 135 -8.08 -3.46 -14.04
CA PHE A 135 -6.91 -2.63 -13.81
C PHE A 135 -5.96 -2.68 -15.00
N ARG A 136 -5.62 -1.52 -15.52
CA ARG A 136 -4.72 -1.29 -16.64
C ARG A 136 -3.45 -0.61 -16.13
N PRO A 137 -2.27 -1.20 -16.34
CA PRO A 137 -1.01 -0.53 -16.03
C PRO A 137 -0.79 0.66 -16.97
N LEU A 138 -0.14 1.68 -16.44
CA LEU A 138 0.33 2.85 -17.17
C LEU A 138 1.73 2.58 -17.74
N PHE A 139 2.26 3.52 -18.52
CA PHE A 139 3.61 3.39 -19.10
C PHE A 139 4.71 3.20 -18.03
N TRP A 140 4.58 3.90 -16.90
CA TRP A 140 5.57 3.88 -15.81
C TRP A 140 5.32 2.81 -14.74
N THR A 141 4.23 2.04 -14.83
CA THR A 141 3.93 1.00 -13.84
C THR A 141 5.08 0.02 -13.71
N TYR A 142 5.49 -0.24 -12.48
CA TYR A 142 6.61 -1.14 -12.19
C TYR A 142 6.39 -2.54 -12.77
N ALA A 143 7.49 -3.21 -13.14
CA ALA A 143 7.45 -4.50 -13.81
C ALA A 143 6.74 -5.59 -12.98
N ASP A 144 6.98 -5.63 -11.67
CA ASP A 144 6.32 -6.53 -10.73
C ASP A 144 4.80 -6.31 -10.66
N TYR A 145 4.35 -5.06 -10.77
CA TYR A 145 2.92 -4.73 -10.85
C TYR A 145 2.29 -5.10 -12.20
N ARG A 146 3.05 -5.48 -13.23
CA ARG A 146 2.47 -5.92 -14.51
C ARG A 146 2.07 -7.39 -14.49
N ASP A 147 2.53 -8.14 -13.48
CA ASP A 147 2.20 -9.53 -13.28
C ASP A 147 0.68 -9.75 -13.18
N LYS A 148 0.21 -10.86 -13.78
CA LYS A 148 -1.21 -11.18 -13.84
C LYS A 148 -1.80 -11.40 -12.45
N LYS A 149 -1.10 -12.13 -11.59
CA LYS A 149 -1.56 -12.48 -10.23
C LYS A 149 -1.60 -11.24 -9.33
N VAL A 150 -0.66 -10.31 -9.52
CA VAL A 150 -0.66 -9.03 -8.79
C VAL A 150 -1.89 -8.20 -9.17
N LYS A 151 -2.23 -8.10 -10.46
CA LYS A 151 -3.46 -7.42 -10.91
C LYS A 151 -4.73 -8.09 -10.37
N GLU A 152 -4.76 -9.42 -10.32
CA GLU A 152 -5.90 -10.18 -9.77
C GLU A 152 -6.07 -9.97 -8.26
N PHE A 153 -4.96 -9.91 -7.52
CA PHE A 153 -4.95 -9.53 -6.11
C PHE A 153 -5.59 -8.14 -5.91
N PHE A 154 -5.09 -7.12 -6.62
CA PHE A 154 -5.64 -5.77 -6.48
C PHE A 154 -7.09 -5.64 -6.97
N HIS A 155 -7.48 -6.41 -8.00
CA HIS A 155 -8.89 -6.48 -8.42
C HIS A 155 -9.78 -6.99 -7.28
N THR A 156 -9.30 -7.96 -6.50
CA THR A 156 -10.01 -8.46 -5.32
C THR A 156 -10.05 -7.42 -4.21
N VAL A 157 -8.93 -6.75 -3.91
CA VAL A 157 -8.88 -5.63 -2.95
C VAL A 157 -9.88 -4.53 -3.30
N ARG A 158 -10.04 -4.21 -4.59
CA ARG A 158 -11.05 -3.25 -5.06
C ARG A 158 -12.48 -3.71 -4.77
N LYS A 159 -12.77 -5.01 -4.84
CA LYS A 159 -14.10 -5.52 -4.47
C LYS A 159 -14.38 -5.34 -2.98
N ASP A 160 -13.36 -5.51 -2.13
CA ASP A 160 -13.50 -5.24 -0.69
C ASP A 160 -13.75 -3.77 -0.43
N TYR A 161 -12.95 -2.89 -1.06
CA TYR A 161 -13.16 -1.44 -1.03
C TYR A 161 -14.61 -1.06 -1.36
N LEU A 162 -15.14 -1.55 -2.49
CA LEU A 162 -16.50 -1.20 -2.92
C LEU A 162 -17.57 -1.71 -1.95
N ARG A 163 -17.34 -2.88 -1.35
CA ARG A 163 -18.22 -3.47 -0.34
C ARG A 163 -18.21 -2.65 0.95
N GLU A 164 -17.04 -2.30 1.46
CA GLU A 164 -16.90 -1.44 2.64
C GLU A 164 -17.48 -0.05 2.40
N LEU A 165 -17.28 0.52 1.20
CA LEU A 165 -17.85 1.81 0.82
C LEU A 165 -19.38 1.78 0.77
N LYS A 166 -19.98 0.67 0.33
CA LYS A 166 -21.43 0.49 0.37
C LYS A 166 -21.94 0.43 1.80
N PHE A 167 -21.29 -0.36 2.68
CA PHE A 167 -21.65 -0.42 4.09
C PHE A 167 -21.46 0.93 4.80
N ALA A 168 -20.45 1.71 4.39
CA ALA A 168 -20.26 3.07 4.87
C ALA A 168 -21.53 3.89 4.63
N GLN A 169 -22.05 3.91 3.40
CA GLN A 169 -23.25 4.66 3.02
C GLN A 169 -24.50 4.28 3.82
N ASP A 170 -24.56 3.05 4.34
CA ASP A 170 -25.71 2.51 5.06
C ASP A 170 -25.57 2.61 6.61
N GLY A 171 -24.49 3.22 7.14
CA GLY A 171 -24.29 3.33 8.59
C GLY A 171 -22.98 3.96 9.04
N TYR A 172 -22.00 3.14 9.43
CA TYR A 172 -20.68 3.59 9.89
C TYR A 172 -19.57 2.86 9.15
N TYR A 173 -18.40 3.49 9.07
CA TYR A 173 -17.19 2.89 8.52
C TYR A 173 -16.00 3.11 9.45
N LEU A 174 -14.98 2.28 9.27
CA LEU A 174 -13.73 2.40 10.01
C LEU A 174 -12.70 3.14 9.17
N ILE A 175 -12.08 4.17 9.73
CA ILE A 175 -10.89 4.80 9.18
C ILE A 175 -9.66 4.26 9.91
N THR A 176 -8.68 3.78 9.16
CA THR A 176 -7.37 3.42 9.71
C THR A 176 -6.52 4.68 9.85
N ASP A 177 -6.12 4.98 11.08
CA ASP A 177 -5.22 6.08 11.39
C ASP A 177 -3.76 5.62 11.36
N PHE A 178 -2.90 6.39 10.67
CA PHE A 178 -1.47 6.18 10.52
C PHE A 178 -0.62 7.25 11.24
N SER A 179 -1.26 8.09 12.07
CA SER A 179 -0.60 9.14 12.84
C SER A 179 0.33 8.57 13.94
N SER A 180 -0.01 7.40 14.50
CA SER A 180 0.75 6.65 15.51
C SER A 180 1.39 5.35 14.98
N GLU A 181 2.27 4.73 15.76
CA GLU A 181 2.83 3.40 15.45
C GLU A 181 1.79 2.30 15.59
N GLU A 182 0.99 2.34 16.65
CA GLU A 182 -0.22 1.52 16.79
C GLU A 182 -1.28 2.03 15.83
N LEU A 183 -1.78 1.15 14.96
CA LEU A 183 -2.86 1.49 14.05
C LEU A 183 -4.19 1.41 14.79
N LEU A 184 -4.89 2.53 14.82
CA LEU A 184 -6.20 2.65 15.42
C LEU A 184 -7.27 2.73 14.34
N HIS A 185 -8.45 2.18 14.63
CA HIS A 185 -9.63 2.39 13.81
C HIS A 185 -10.53 3.44 14.45
N GLU A 186 -10.73 4.54 13.76
CA GLU A 186 -11.75 5.54 14.08
C GLU A 186 -13.09 5.08 13.47
N LYS A 187 -14.14 4.95 14.29
CA LYS A 187 -15.49 4.70 13.80
C LYS A 187 -16.13 6.02 13.37
N VAL A 188 -16.39 6.17 12.08
CA VAL A 188 -16.98 7.37 11.49
C VAL A 188 -18.39 7.06 11.00
N HIS A 189 -19.35 7.91 11.36
CA HIS A 189 -20.72 7.82 10.85
C HIS A 189 -20.78 8.36 9.42
N ALA A 190 -21.50 7.68 8.52
CA ALA A 190 -21.82 8.28 7.24
C ALA A 190 -22.78 9.46 7.42
N LEU A 191 -22.50 10.52 6.66
CA LEU A 191 -23.35 11.69 6.51
C LEU A 191 -24.53 11.38 5.58
#